data_AF-A0A973CJF1-F1
#
_entry.id   AF-A0A973CJF1-F1
#
_cell.length_a   1.000
_cell.length_b   1.000
_cell.length_c   1.000
_cell.angle_alpha   90.00
_cell.angle_beta   90.00
_cell.angle_gamma   90.00
#
_symmetry.space_group_name_H-M   'P 1'
#
loop_
_entity.id
_entity.type
_entity.pdbx_description
1 polymer ?
#
loop_
_entity_poly.entity_id
_entity_poly.type
_entity_poly.pdbx_seq_one_letter_code
_entity_poly.pdbx_strand_id
1 'polypeptide(L)'
;MPALTQEQIDFYDENGYLVIRNCVSDDELKRLDAGILANLKAGKAYPPSLEYPKPAKYTLSESRLEDPDLGYIAEHPKILDAVEGILGPEIRLTAYVAYLRTPHDNGAGAHHDYKRWRPAGSSMKWLFTIMPLTDFNDTIGSLMVAPGSHKLVNVIDTGARVLDVEPSKKDDLADFVDPKLMRGDLLLMDMYCWHRAPANISEQDRIGMFNKYCAADSPPAAGYFMFNDAVHEMFSERGKRLLAVHSDKEILTSRLIIERAGNDGPEIALVRSDDSAWEFPGGPGEEDLAMRGWDVGARIGSLREIMIEQYDLDVSWMSYIGDYDEGDGICRMYGYTLPEGTDFGTDSFELDWVSESALKERATVFGWEAEAVDNWLHAKLIRGKGKSHVQSQENQYA
;
A
#
# COMPACT_ATOMS: atom_id res chain seq x y z
N MET A 1 -5.88 27.90 7.90
CA MET A 1 -4.43 28.10 8.11
C MET A 1 -3.76 26.79 7.72
N PRO A 2 -2.56 26.79 7.11
CA PRO A 2 -1.86 25.54 6.88
C PRO A 2 -1.66 24.83 8.22
N ALA A 3 -1.94 23.52 8.27
CA ALA A 3 -1.93 22.76 9.51
C ALA A 3 -0.53 22.49 10.05
N LEU A 4 0.49 22.58 9.17
CA LEU A 4 1.90 22.55 9.51
C LEU A 4 2.55 23.91 9.23
N THR A 5 3.52 24.30 10.06
CA THR A 5 4.36 25.48 9.80
C THR A 5 5.44 25.13 8.77
N GLN A 6 6.01 26.16 8.13
CA GLN A 6 7.14 25.93 7.20
C GLN A 6 8.32 25.25 7.91
N GLU A 7 8.61 25.62 9.16
CA GLU A 7 9.67 24.98 9.96
C GLU A 7 9.43 23.48 10.16
N GLN A 8 8.17 23.07 10.36
CA GLN A 8 7.82 21.65 10.48
C GLN A 8 7.98 20.90 9.15
N ILE A 9 7.64 21.55 8.02
CA ILE A 9 7.83 20.98 6.69
C ILE A 9 9.34 20.85 6.40
N ASP A 10 10.12 21.90 6.62
CA ASP A 10 11.57 21.89 6.43
C ASP A 10 12.23 20.82 7.30
N PHE A 11 11.76 20.62 8.54
CA PHE A 11 12.22 19.54 9.42
C PHE A 11 11.90 18.16 8.85
N TYR A 12 10.67 17.94 8.35
CA TYR A 12 10.27 16.67 7.74
C TYR A 12 11.11 16.38 6.49
N ASP A 13 11.26 17.36 5.60
CA ASP A 13 12.05 17.21 4.37
C ASP A 13 13.51 16.88 4.68
N GLU A 14 14.06 17.47 5.73
CA GLU A 14 15.44 17.22 6.14
C GLU A 14 15.62 15.84 6.79
N ASN A 15 14.71 15.43 7.67
CA ASN A 15 14.91 14.30 8.57
C ASN A 15 14.10 13.04 8.21
N GLY A 16 13.07 13.16 7.37
CA GLY A 16 12.19 12.06 6.96
C GLY A 16 11.13 11.70 8.01
N TYR A 17 10.97 12.52 9.05
CA TYR A 17 9.92 12.36 10.05
C TYR A 17 9.55 13.70 10.70
N LEU A 18 8.39 13.75 11.33
CA LEU A 18 7.91 14.91 12.10
C LEU A 18 7.05 14.45 13.27
N VAL A 19 7.29 14.99 14.47
CA VAL A 19 6.45 14.74 15.64
C VAL A 19 5.51 15.92 15.89
N ILE A 20 4.21 15.64 15.96
CA ILE A 20 3.15 16.56 16.38
C ILE A 20 2.75 16.18 17.80
N ARG A 21 3.06 17.06 18.75
CA ARG A 21 2.83 16.81 20.18
C ARG A 21 1.36 16.96 20.54
N ASN A 22 0.86 16.08 21.40
CA ASN A 22 -0.52 16.12 21.92
C ASN A 22 -1.56 16.26 20.79
N CYS A 23 -1.40 15.47 19.73
CA CYS A 23 -2.28 15.52 18.56
C CYS A 23 -3.72 15.15 18.95
N VAL A 24 -3.87 14.08 19.74
CA VAL A 24 -5.15 13.50 20.16
C VAL A 24 -5.40 13.76 21.64
N SER A 25 -6.65 14.04 22.01
CA SER A 25 -7.05 14.36 23.38
C SER A 25 -7.14 13.13 24.28
N ASP A 26 -7.06 13.33 25.60
CA ASP A 26 -7.19 12.23 26.58
C ASP A 26 -8.51 11.44 26.45
N ASP A 27 -9.61 12.10 26.09
CA ASP A 27 -10.91 11.42 25.96
C ASP A 27 -10.97 10.57 24.69
N GLU A 28 -10.40 11.05 23.58
CA GLU A 28 -10.21 10.27 22.36
C GLU A 28 -9.29 9.07 22.60
N LEU A 29 -8.20 9.26 23.37
CA LEU A 29 -7.28 8.18 23.72
C LEU A 29 -7.95 7.12 24.60
N LYS A 30 -8.75 7.51 25.60
CA LYS A 30 -9.56 6.55 26.41
C LYS A 30 -10.55 5.77 25.55
N ARG A 31 -11.17 6.45 24.57
CA ARG A 31 -12.09 5.81 23.63
C ARG A 31 -11.38 4.75 22.79
N LEU A 32 -10.20 5.07 22.25
CA LEU A 32 -9.37 4.12 21.49
C LEU A 32 -8.93 2.94 22.35
N ASP A 33 -8.50 3.17 23.59
CA ASP A 33 -8.11 2.07 24.50
C ASP A 33 -9.29 1.11 24.73
N ALA A 34 -10.49 1.65 24.98
CA ALA A 34 -11.69 0.86 25.20
C ALA A 34 -12.04 0.03 23.95
N GLY A 35 -12.02 0.65 22.76
CA GLY A 35 -12.25 -0.03 21.48
C GLY A 35 -11.23 -1.14 21.22
N ILE A 36 -9.94 -0.88 21.44
CA ILE A 36 -8.88 -1.88 21.25
C ILE A 36 -9.10 -3.06 22.21
N LEU A 37 -9.24 -2.81 23.51
CA LEU A 37 -9.45 -3.89 24.49
C LEU A 37 -10.72 -4.70 24.20
N ALA A 38 -11.81 -4.04 23.79
CA ALA A 38 -13.06 -4.72 23.44
C ALA A 38 -12.85 -5.68 22.26
N ASN A 39 -12.18 -5.23 21.20
CA ASN A 39 -11.87 -6.08 20.04
C ASN A 39 -10.92 -7.23 20.39
N LEU A 40 -9.89 -6.99 21.20
CA LEU A 40 -8.98 -8.03 21.65
C LEU A 40 -9.68 -9.11 22.48
N LYS A 41 -10.54 -8.70 23.44
CA LYS A 41 -11.33 -9.63 24.28
C LYS A 41 -12.37 -10.41 23.46
N ALA A 42 -12.85 -9.83 22.37
CA ALA A 42 -13.76 -10.49 21.44
C ALA A 42 -13.05 -11.44 20.45
N GLY A 43 -11.73 -11.62 20.55
CA GLY A 43 -10.97 -12.51 19.65
C GLY A 43 -10.85 -11.97 18.22
N LYS A 44 -10.99 -10.65 18.03
CA LYS A 44 -10.98 -10.01 16.71
C LYS A 44 -9.58 -9.63 16.20
N ALA A 45 -8.53 -10.09 16.86
CA ALA A 45 -7.16 -9.85 16.45
C ALA A 45 -6.66 -10.90 15.46
N TYR A 46 -5.73 -10.50 14.60
CA TYR A 46 -4.94 -11.41 13.78
C TYR A 46 -3.61 -11.77 14.50
N PRO A 47 -3.13 -13.03 14.38
CA PRO A 47 -3.87 -14.19 13.86
C PRO A 47 -5.10 -14.55 14.72
N PRO A 48 -6.19 -15.09 14.13
CA PRO A 48 -7.43 -15.42 14.85
C PRO A 48 -7.26 -16.45 15.98
N SER A 49 -6.14 -17.16 16.01
CA SER A 49 -5.80 -18.14 17.06
C SER A 49 -5.26 -17.49 18.34
N LEU A 50 -4.98 -16.18 18.35
CA LEU A 50 -4.46 -15.49 19.52
C LEU A 50 -5.58 -15.17 20.52
N GLU A 51 -5.29 -15.37 21.80
CA GLU A 51 -6.20 -15.04 22.91
C GLU A 51 -5.50 -14.05 23.85
N TYR A 52 -5.99 -12.82 23.93
CA TYR A 52 -5.45 -11.81 24.85
C TYR A 52 -5.80 -12.20 26.32
N PRO A 53 -4.87 -12.12 27.29
CA PRO A 53 -3.56 -11.45 27.27
C PRO A 53 -2.33 -12.40 27.16
N LYS A 54 -2.41 -13.52 26.43
CA LYS A 54 -1.23 -14.39 26.25
C LYS A 54 -0.10 -13.63 25.53
N PRO A 55 1.19 -13.94 25.80
CA PRO A 55 2.30 -13.26 25.13
C PRO A 55 2.22 -13.40 23.60
N ALA A 56 2.04 -12.29 22.89
CA ALA A 56 1.94 -12.25 21.43
C ALA A 56 2.00 -10.81 20.87
N LYS A 57 2.07 -10.72 19.54
CA LYS A 57 1.77 -9.50 18.78
C LYS A 57 0.33 -9.59 18.26
N TYR A 58 -0.56 -8.82 18.85
CA TYR A 58 -1.95 -8.68 18.40
C TYR A 58 -2.04 -7.59 17.35
N THR A 59 -2.76 -7.90 16.28
CA THR A 59 -3.01 -7.01 15.15
C THR A 59 -4.51 -6.78 14.99
N LEU A 60 -4.94 -5.53 15.04
CA LEU A 60 -6.27 -5.10 14.64
C LEU A 60 -6.11 -4.36 13.31
N SER A 61 -6.69 -4.89 12.23
CA SER A 61 -6.47 -4.39 10.86
C SER A 61 -7.74 -3.75 10.27
N GLU A 62 -7.79 -3.58 8.96
CA GLU A 62 -8.76 -2.78 8.17
C GLU A 62 -10.22 -3.07 8.51
N SER A 63 -10.58 -4.33 8.74
CA SER A 63 -11.93 -4.75 9.16
C SER A 63 -12.38 -4.22 10.54
N ARG A 64 -11.51 -3.48 11.24
CA ARG A 64 -11.83 -2.78 12.49
C ARG A 64 -12.20 -1.32 12.28
N LEU A 65 -12.13 -0.81 11.04
CA LEU A 65 -12.67 0.51 10.68
C LEU A 65 -14.19 0.59 10.89
N GLU A 66 -14.90 -0.54 10.86
CA GLU A 66 -16.34 -0.63 11.18
C GLU A 66 -16.64 -0.35 12.66
N ASP A 67 -15.64 -0.45 13.54
CA ASP A 67 -15.85 -0.14 14.95
C ASP A 67 -15.83 1.38 15.12
N PRO A 68 -16.95 2.03 15.52
CA PRO A 68 -17.01 3.49 15.61
C PRO A 68 -16.03 4.06 16.64
N ASP A 69 -15.60 3.27 17.63
CA ASP A 69 -14.61 3.68 18.64
C ASP A 69 -13.16 3.56 18.14
N LEU A 70 -12.96 3.00 16.95
CA LEU A 70 -11.67 2.87 16.28
C LEU A 70 -11.64 3.66 14.97
N GLY A 71 -12.57 3.41 14.04
CA GLY A 71 -12.56 3.92 12.67
C GLY A 71 -12.49 5.44 12.55
N TYR A 72 -13.08 6.18 13.51
CA TYR A 72 -13.08 7.65 13.50
C TYR A 72 -11.66 8.25 13.41
N ILE A 73 -10.64 7.55 13.92
CA ILE A 73 -9.27 8.07 13.92
C ILE A 73 -8.64 8.08 12.53
N ALA A 74 -9.13 7.24 11.61
CA ALA A 74 -8.65 7.22 10.23
C ALA A 74 -8.98 8.52 9.47
N GLU A 75 -10.00 9.25 9.89
CA GLU A 75 -10.40 10.54 9.31
C GLU A 75 -10.26 11.73 10.28
N HIS A 76 -9.47 11.57 11.36
CA HIS A 76 -9.32 12.60 12.37
C HIS A 76 -8.74 13.90 11.76
N PRO A 77 -9.41 15.07 11.90
CA PRO A 77 -9.06 16.28 11.17
C PRO A 77 -7.60 16.71 11.33
N LYS A 78 -7.06 16.71 12.55
CA LYS A 78 -5.65 17.13 12.74
C LYS A 78 -4.65 16.17 12.11
N ILE A 79 -5.00 14.89 11.97
CA ILE A 79 -4.14 13.90 11.32
C ILE A 79 -4.20 14.16 9.82
N LEU A 80 -5.40 14.21 9.24
CA LEU A 80 -5.59 14.44 7.81
C LEU A 80 -4.94 15.76 7.37
N ASP A 81 -5.17 16.85 8.10
CA ASP A 81 -4.62 18.15 7.71
C ASP A 81 -3.07 18.14 7.76
N ALA A 82 -2.47 17.39 8.69
CA ALA A 82 -1.02 17.23 8.77
C ALA A 82 -0.46 16.33 7.64
N VAL A 83 -1.16 15.24 7.31
CA VAL A 83 -0.81 14.36 6.19
C VAL A 83 -0.93 15.11 4.86
N GLU A 84 -2.00 15.87 4.67
CA GLU A 84 -2.23 16.71 3.48
C GLU A 84 -1.14 17.80 3.34
N GLY A 85 -0.65 18.32 4.47
CA GLY A 85 0.48 19.25 4.51
C GLY A 85 1.79 18.70 3.93
N ILE A 86 1.97 17.37 3.93
CA ILE A 86 3.17 16.70 3.40
C ILE A 86 2.91 16.08 2.02
N LEU A 87 1.82 15.32 1.86
CA LEU A 87 1.55 14.57 0.63
C LEU A 87 0.86 15.41 -0.45
N GLY A 88 0.20 16.50 -0.08
CA GLY A 88 -0.69 17.28 -0.93
C GLY A 88 -2.17 17.12 -0.55
N PRO A 89 -3.07 17.88 -1.21
CA PRO A 89 -4.47 18.03 -0.76
C PRO A 89 -5.34 16.79 -0.96
N GLU A 90 -4.91 15.85 -1.81
CA GLU A 90 -5.65 14.61 -2.08
C GLU A 90 -4.84 13.41 -1.63
N ILE A 91 -5.36 12.70 -0.64
CA ILE A 91 -4.73 11.54 -0.02
C ILE A 91 -5.67 10.34 -0.01
N ARG A 92 -5.10 9.15 0.10
CA ARG A 92 -5.81 7.87 0.23
C ARG A 92 -5.26 7.08 1.41
N LEU A 93 -6.12 6.43 2.17
CA LEU A 93 -5.75 5.49 3.22
C LEU A 93 -5.32 4.18 2.56
N THR A 94 -4.09 3.75 2.85
CA THR A 94 -3.52 2.52 2.28
C THR A 94 -3.30 1.43 3.32
N ALA A 95 -3.43 1.71 4.62
CA ALA A 95 -3.49 0.69 5.66
C ALA A 95 -4.07 1.27 6.93
N TYR A 96 -4.83 0.46 7.67
CA TYR A 96 -5.36 0.82 8.97
C TYR A 96 -5.01 -0.25 10.01
N VAL A 97 -4.29 0.16 11.05
CA VAL A 97 -3.64 -0.78 11.96
C VAL A 97 -3.64 -0.28 13.39
N ALA A 98 -4.00 -1.14 14.33
CA ALA A 98 -3.54 -1.05 15.70
C ALA A 98 -2.66 -2.26 16.05
N TYR A 99 -1.52 -2.01 16.65
CA TYR A 99 -0.66 -3.04 17.21
C TYR A 99 -0.71 -3.00 18.73
N LEU A 100 -0.91 -4.17 19.34
CA LEU A 100 -0.58 -4.41 20.74
C LEU A 100 0.50 -5.48 20.78
N ARG A 101 1.66 -5.14 21.36
CA ARG A 101 2.73 -6.07 21.66
C ARG A 101 2.80 -6.25 23.16
N THR A 102 2.67 -7.49 23.63
CA THR A 102 2.72 -7.80 25.07
C THR A 102 4.11 -7.51 25.65
N PRO A 103 4.25 -7.51 27.00
CA PRO A 103 5.54 -7.49 27.68
C PRO A 103 6.56 -8.46 27.08
N HIS A 104 7.84 -8.08 27.10
CA HIS A 104 8.96 -8.91 26.65
C HIS A 104 8.99 -9.21 25.15
N ASP A 105 8.28 -8.44 24.32
CA ASP A 105 8.42 -8.49 22.87
C ASP A 105 9.86 -8.13 22.43
N ASN A 106 10.39 -8.89 21.47
CA ASN A 106 11.79 -8.75 21.01
C ASN A 106 12.04 -7.50 20.15
N GLY A 107 11.02 -6.69 19.85
CA GLY A 107 11.13 -5.53 18.99
C GLY A 107 11.14 -5.88 17.49
N ALA A 108 11.85 -5.08 16.70
CA ALA A 108 12.03 -5.26 15.26
C ALA A 108 13.36 -4.66 14.79
N GLY A 109 14.05 -5.37 13.91
CA GLY A 109 15.29 -4.89 13.29
C GLY A 109 15.10 -3.67 12.38
N ALA A 110 16.21 -3.05 11.99
CA ALA A 110 16.20 -1.88 11.12
C ALA A 110 15.65 -2.18 9.73
N HIS A 111 14.68 -1.38 9.29
CA HIS A 111 14.08 -1.42 7.96
C HIS A 111 13.43 -0.07 7.63
N HIS A 112 13.06 0.11 6.36
CA HIS A 112 12.05 1.10 5.94
C HIS A 112 10.88 0.34 5.30
N ASP A 113 9.73 0.99 5.19
CA ASP A 113 8.46 0.32 4.88
C ASP A 113 8.03 0.39 3.41
N TYR A 114 8.75 1.10 2.54
CA TYR A 114 8.53 0.97 1.10
C TYR A 114 8.81 -0.46 0.67
N LYS A 115 7.80 -1.15 0.13
CA LYS A 115 7.81 -2.58 -0.22
C LYS A 115 7.04 -2.75 -1.54
N ARG A 116 7.76 -3.00 -2.64
CA ARG A 116 7.22 -3.06 -4.01
C ARG A 116 6.05 -4.05 -4.21
N TRP A 117 5.97 -5.08 -3.37
CA TRP A 117 4.97 -6.14 -3.49
C TRP A 117 3.72 -5.90 -2.65
N ARG A 118 3.70 -4.87 -1.78
CA ARG A 118 2.63 -4.68 -0.79
C ARG A 118 1.66 -3.58 -1.17
N PRO A 119 0.34 -3.79 -1.07
CA PRO A 119 -0.67 -2.73 -1.17
C PRO A 119 -0.35 -1.56 -0.22
N ALA A 120 0.01 -1.88 1.03
CA ALA A 120 0.34 -0.92 2.07
C ALA A 120 1.67 -0.15 1.88
N GLY A 121 2.47 -0.44 0.84
CA GLY A 121 3.87 0.02 0.82
C GLY A 121 4.50 0.21 -0.55
N SER A 122 3.75 0.03 -1.64
CA SER A 122 4.27 0.10 -3.01
C SER A 122 3.94 1.41 -3.73
N SER A 123 3.38 2.41 -3.04
CA SER A 123 3.18 3.76 -3.59
C SER A 123 4.52 4.50 -3.67
N MET A 124 4.68 5.38 -4.66
CA MET A 124 5.86 6.23 -4.81
C MET A 124 5.80 7.50 -3.95
N LYS A 125 4.71 7.75 -3.22
CA LYS A 125 4.55 8.94 -2.37
C LYS A 125 3.57 8.66 -1.25
N TRP A 126 4.07 8.11 -0.15
CA TRP A 126 3.26 7.79 1.02
C TRP A 126 4.04 7.97 2.32
N LEU A 127 3.31 8.12 3.42
CA LEU A 127 3.89 8.23 4.75
C LEU A 127 3.10 7.42 5.78
N PHE A 128 3.77 7.18 6.88
CA PHE A 128 3.25 6.49 8.05
C PHE A 128 2.78 7.50 9.09
N THR A 129 1.58 7.31 9.62
CA THR A 129 1.10 8.00 10.83
C THR A 129 1.17 7.04 12.01
N ILE A 130 2.02 7.33 13.00
CA ILE A 130 2.20 6.50 14.19
C ILE A 130 1.75 7.27 15.41
N MET A 131 0.75 6.74 16.10
CA MET A 131 0.21 7.32 17.32
C MET A 131 0.39 6.34 18.48
N PRO A 132 1.28 6.65 19.44
CA PRO A 132 1.39 5.86 20.65
C PRO A 132 0.12 5.97 21.49
N LEU A 133 -0.40 4.82 21.91
CA LEU A 133 -1.42 4.71 22.95
C LEU A 133 -0.78 4.33 24.30
N THR A 134 0.54 4.31 24.37
CA THR A 134 1.32 4.31 25.60
C THR A 134 2.61 5.05 25.33
N ASP A 135 3.35 5.44 26.36
CA ASP A 135 4.63 6.12 26.17
C ASP A 135 5.64 5.16 25.54
N PHE A 136 6.22 5.55 24.40
CA PHE A 136 7.28 4.78 23.75
C PHE A 136 8.63 5.18 24.35
N ASN A 137 8.88 4.73 25.57
CA ASN A 137 10.11 4.97 26.32
C ASN A 137 11.14 3.82 26.18
N ASP A 138 12.26 3.96 26.89
CA ASP A 138 13.39 3.03 26.88
C ASP A 138 13.08 1.64 27.45
N THR A 139 12.04 1.51 28.28
CA THR A 139 11.61 0.23 28.86
C THR A 139 10.51 -0.44 28.06
N ILE A 140 9.50 0.30 27.60
CA ILE A 140 8.37 -0.23 26.80
C ILE A 140 8.80 -0.55 25.36
N GLY A 141 9.88 0.08 24.89
CA GLY A 141 10.40 -0.03 23.54
C GLY A 141 10.02 1.21 22.73
N SER A 142 11.00 2.07 22.48
CA SER A 142 10.82 3.26 21.66
C SER A 142 10.53 2.92 20.19
N LEU A 143 10.32 3.94 19.37
CA LEU A 143 10.41 3.81 17.91
C LEU A 143 11.61 4.64 17.46
N MET A 144 12.72 3.98 17.20
CA MET A 144 13.95 4.66 16.80
C MET A 144 13.93 4.94 15.30
N VAL A 145 14.33 6.14 14.89
CA VAL A 145 14.41 6.58 13.49
C VAL A 145 15.84 6.94 13.12
N ALA A 146 16.25 6.75 11.88
CA ALA A 146 17.52 7.22 11.34
C ALA A 146 17.27 8.49 10.51
N PRO A 147 17.54 9.70 11.05
CA PRO A 147 17.20 10.95 10.37
C PRO A 147 17.93 11.08 9.02
N GLY A 148 17.23 11.56 8.00
CA GLY A 148 17.78 11.78 6.65
C GLY A 148 17.91 10.51 5.80
N SER A 149 17.65 9.33 6.37
CA SER A 149 17.78 8.05 5.66
C SER A 149 16.80 7.89 4.50
N HIS A 150 15.69 8.64 4.49
CA HIS A 150 14.73 8.66 3.37
C HIS A 150 15.35 9.19 2.07
N LYS A 151 16.39 10.01 2.17
CA LYS A 151 17.13 10.58 1.03
C LYS A 151 18.16 9.62 0.43
N LEU A 152 18.42 8.47 1.07
CA LEU A 152 19.40 7.49 0.58
C LEU A 152 18.85 6.63 -0.56
N VAL A 153 17.55 6.69 -0.82
CA VAL A 153 16.92 5.93 -1.91
C VAL A 153 16.97 6.74 -3.19
N ASN A 154 17.56 6.16 -4.23
CA ASN A 154 17.61 6.76 -5.56
C ASN A 154 16.50 6.16 -6.44
N VAL A 155 15.79 7.04 -7.15
CA VAL A 155 14.94 6.65 -8.28
C VAL A 155 15.84 6.42 -9.49
N ILE A 156 15.74 5.26 -10.13
CA ILE A 156 16.66 4.80 -11.19
C ILE A 156 16.59 5.72 -12.43
N ASP A 157 15.38 6.05 -12.87
CA ASP A 157 15.13 6.99 -13.97
C ASP A 157 13.93 7.86 -13.59
N THR A 158 14.19 9.13 -13.28
CA THR A 158 13.15 10.10 -12.88
C THR A 158 12.30 10.58 -14.06
N GLY A 159 12.74 10.35 -15.30
CA GLY A 159 11.97 10.65 -16.52
C GLY A 159 11.08 9.50 -16.98
N ALA A 160 11.19 8.32 -16.37
CA ALA A 160 10.40 7.16 -16.75
C ALA A 160 8.91 7.33 -16.40
N ARG A 161 8.03 6.79 -17.25
CA ARG A 161 6.56 6.76 -17.01
C ARG A 161 6.17 5.92 -15.80
N VAL A 162 6.96 4.89 -15.49
CA VAL A 162 6.81 4.01 -14.32
C VAL A 162 8.14 3.91 -13.59
N LEU A 163 8.18 4.45 -12.39
CA LEU A 163 9.39 4.60 -11.58
C LEU A 163 9.79 3.29 -10.90
N ASP A 164 11.10 3.10 -10.76
CA ASP A 164 11.68 2.11 -9.86
C ASP A 164 12.78 2.78 -9.05
N VAL A 165 13.11 2.14 -7.93
CA VAL A 165 14.16 2.62 -7.02
C VAL A 165 15.29 1.61 -6.96
N GLU A 166 16.49 2.07 -6.61
CA GLU A 166 17.60 1.19 -6.31
C GLU A 166 17.34 0.37 -5.03
N PRO A 167 17.99 -0.79 -4.85
CA PRO A 167 18.02 -1.47 -3.56
C PRO A 167 18.56 -0.55 -2.47
N SER A 168 17.94 -0.59 -1.30
CA SER A 168 18.34 0.29 -0.20
C SER A 168 19.61 -0.24 0.48
N LYS A 169 20.56 0.65 0.73
CA LYS A 169 21.87 0.35 1.34
C LYS A 169 21.84 0.68 2.83
N LYS A 170 22.19 -0.30 3.67
CA LYS A 170 22.21 -0.14 5.14
C LYS A 170 23.44 0.56 5.67
N ASP A 171 24.53 0.56 4.90
CA ASP A 171 25.85 0.99 5.38
C ASP A 171 25.96 2.52 5.52
N ASP A 172 25.08 3.28 4.86
CA ASP A 172 25.08 4.75 4.86
C ASP A 172 24.13 5.36 5.91
N LEU A 173 23.55 4.54 6.80
CA LEU A 173 22.60 5.01 7.81
C LEU A 173 23.28 5.84 8.90
N ALA A 174 22.68 7.01 9.19
CA ALA A 174 23.00 7.77 10.38
C ALA A 174 22.60 7.00 11.66
N ASP A 175 23.11 7.48 12.80
CA ASP A 175 22.72 6.94 14.10
C ASP A 175 21.21 7.03 14.32
N PHE A 176 20.66 5.93 14.84
CA PHE A 176 19.25 5.89 15.22
C PHE A 176 19.00 6.76 16.46
N VAL A 177 18.06 7.69 16.35
CA VAL A 177 17.62 8.57 17.42
C VAL A 177 16.22 8.19 17.93
N ASP A 178 15.95 8.53 19.18
CA ASP A 178 14.63 8.37 19.78
C ASP A 178 13.85 9.69 19.64
N PRO A 179 12.74 9.71 18.87
CA PRO A 179 11.86 10.88 18.74
C PRO A 179 11.10 11.23 20.04
N LYS A 180 11.23 10.40 21.09
CA LYS A 180 10.59 10.56 22.40
C LYS A 180 9.09 10.65 22.29
N LEU A 181 8.48 9.71 21.56
CA LEU A 181 7.05 9.68 21.34
C LEU A 181 6.30 9.33 22.63
N MET A 182 5.39 10.22 23.02
CA MET A 182 4.54 10.04 24.19
C MET A 182 3.12 9.67 23.75
N ARG A 183 2.36 9.10 24.67
CA ARG A 183 0.94 8.83 24.43
C ARG A 183 0.21 10.09 23.94
N GLY A 184 -0.53 9.97 22.84
CA GLY A 184 -1.27 11.10 22.23
C GLY A 184 -0.49 11.93 21.23
N ASP A 185 0.82 11.73 21.11
CA ASP A 185 1.61 12.31 20.01
C ASP A 185 1.26 11.64 18.68
N LEU A 186 1.60 12.32 17.59
CA LEU A 186 1.57 11.76 16.24
C LEU A 186 2.96 11.90 15.60
N LEU A 187 3.51 10.79 15.11
CA LEU A 187 4.66 10.80 14.22
C LEU A 187 4.16 10.68 12.77
N LEU A 188 4.57 11.61 11.91
CA LEU A 188 4.59 11.41 10.46
C LEU A 188 5.97 10.87 10.09
N MET A 189 6.05 9.81 9.30
CA MET A 189 7.32 9.18 8.93
C MET A 189 7.31 8.79 7.45
N ASP A 190 8.32 9.23 6.72
CA ASP A 190 8.46 8.96 5.30
C ASP A 190 8.63 7.46 5.02
N MET A 191 8.10 6.98 3.89
CA MET A 191 8.18 5.59 3.46
C MET A 191 9.61 5.01 3.34
N TYR A 192 10.61 5.86 3.12
CA TYR A 192 12.02 5.50 3.06
C TYR A 192 12.78 5.78 4.35
N CYS A 193 12.14 6.37 5.36
CA CYS A 193 12.78 6.59 6.66
C CYS A 193 13.03 5.24 7.35
N TRP A 194 14.32 4.94 7.55
CA TRP A 194 14.75 3.76 8.27
C TRP A 194 14.42 3.89 9.76
N HIS A 195 13.84 2.84 10.32
CA HIS A 195 13.46 2.79 11.71
C HIS A 195 13.65 1.39 12.28
N ARG A 196 13.69 1.31 13.61
CA ARG A 196 13.74 0.05 14.37
C ARG A 196 12.97 0.19 15.67
N ALA A 197 12.52 -0.94 16.21
CA ALA A 197 11.87 -0.98 17.51
C ALA A 197 12.75 -1.79 18.47
N PRO A 198 13.28 -1.20 19.56
CA PRO A 198 13.91 -1.96 20.64
C PRO A 198 12.91 -2.93 21.30
N ALA A 199 13.45 -3.89 22.04
CA ALA A 199 12.63 -4.84 22.81
C ALA A 199 11.85 -4.12 23.93
N ASN A 200 10.67 -4.64 24.24
CA ASN A 200 9.90 -4.23 25.40
C ASN A 200 10.41 -4.98 26.64
N ILE A 201 11.20 -4.33 27.49
CA ILE A 201 11.74 -4.94 28.73
C ILE A 201 10.87 -4.61 29.96
N SER A 202 9.69 -4.01 29.75
CA SER A 202 8.74 -3.67 30.80
C SER A 202 7.68 -4.76 31.00
N GLU A 203 6.83 -4.56 32.01
CA GLU A 203 5.63 -5.36 32.29
C GLU A 203 4.35 -4.78 31.66
N GLN A 204 4.48 -3.79 30.77
CA GLN A 204 3.34 -3.10 30.13
C GLN A 204 3.20 -3.48 28.65
N ASP A 205 1.96 -3.54 28.18
CA ASP A 205 1.66 -3.67 26.76
C ASP A 205 2.13 -2.43 25.99
N ARG A 206 2.80 -2.63 24.85
CA ARG A 206 3.14 -1.56 23.90
C ARG A 206 2.05 -1.45 22.85
N ILE A 207 1.26 -0.38 22.94
CA ILE A 207 0.08 -0.16 22.09
C ILE A 207 0.27 1.08 21.23
N GLY A 208 -0.10 1.00 19.94
CA GLY A 208 -0.19 2.18 19.08
C GLY A 208 -1.01 1.93 17.83
N MET A 209 -1.44 3.03 17.21
CA MET A 209 -2.06 3.07 15.89
C MET A 209 -0.99 3.34 14.84
N PHE A 210 -1.12 2.67 13.70
CA PHE A 210 -0.08 2.58 12.69
C PHE A 210 -0.64 2.68 11.26
N ASN A 211 -1.32 3.78 10.97
CA ASN A 211 -2.01 3.96 9.69
C ASN A 211 -1.06 4.50 8.60
N LYS A 212 -1.42 4.27 7.35
CA LYS A 212 -0.64 4.70 6.18
C LYS A 212 -1.51 5.45 5.20
N TYR A 213 -0.95 6.51 4.64
CA TYR A 213 -1.62 7.34 3.65
C TYR A 213 -0.68 7.60 2.47
N CYS A 214 -1.21 7.53 1.24
CA CYS A 214 -0.50 7.93 0.03
C CYS A 214 -1.15 9.15 -0.62
N ALA A 215 -0.38 9.86 -1.44
CA ALA A 215 -0.95 10.86 -2.34
C ALA A 215 -1.84 10.17 -3.37
N ALA A 216 -2.97 10.79 -3.72
CA ALA A 216 -3.93 10.22 -4.65
C ALA A 216 -3.37 10.05 -6.08
N ASP A 217 -2.44 10.90 -6.47
CA ASP A 217 -1.73 10.84 -7.75
C ASP A 217 -0.64 9.75 -7.80
N SER A 218 -0.41 9.03 -6.70
CA SER A 218 0.67 8.08 -6.53
C SER A 218 0.14 6.75 -5.98
N PRO A 219 -0.73 6.04 -6.72
CA PRO A 219 -1.33 4.81 -6.22
C PRO A 219 -0.28 3.72 -5.93
N PRO A 220 -0.55 2.80 -4.98
CA PRO A 220 0.33 1.68 -4.72
C PRO A 220 0.43 0.77 -5.94
N ALA A 221 1.67 0.44 -6.35
CA ALA A 221 1.90 -0.38 -7.54
C ALA A 221 1.27 -1.78 -7.46
N ALA A 222 1.13 -2.34 -6.26
CA ALA A 222 0.47 -3.62 -6.01
C ALA A 222 -1.07 -3.56 -6.03
N GLY A 223 -1.64 -2.35 -6.05
CA GLY A 223 -3.06 -2.07 -5.90
C GLY A 223 -3.43 -1.71 -4.47
N TYR A 224 -4.58 -1.06 -4.29
CA TYR A 224 -5.10 -0.69 -2.97
C TYR A 224 -5.63 -1.93 -2.23
N PHE A 225 -5.75 -1.84 -0.90
CA PHE A 225 -6.65 -2.77 -0.21
C PHE A 225 -8.09 -2.46 -0.58
N MET A 226 -8.89 -3.51 -0.71
CA MET A 226 -10.34 -3.38 -0.89
C MET A 226 -10.98 -3.21 0.49
N PHE A 227 -11.45 -2.00 0.80
CA PHE A 227 -12.31 -1.79 1.96
C PHE A 227 -13.72 -2.27 1.63
N ASN A 228 -14.48 -2.69 2.64
CA ASN A 228 -15.86 -3.12 2.42
C ASN A 228 -16.82 -1.92 2.32
N ASP A 229 -18.01 -2.14 1.78
CA ASP A 229 -18.99 -1.07 1.54
C ASP A 229 -19.52 -0.50 2.86
N ALA A 230 -19.63 -1.34 3.89
CA ALA A 230 -20.03 -0.91 5.23
C ALA A 230 -19.08 0.13 5.82
N VAL A 231 -17.76 -0.05 5.69
CA VAL A 231 -16.75 0.92 6.12
C VAL A 231 -16.90 2.22 5.35
N HIS A 232 -17.07 2.15 4.03
CA HIS A 232 -17.27 3.35 3.20
C HIS A 232 -18.48 4.15 3.65
N GLU A 233 -19.62 3.51 3.91
CA GLU A 233 -20.84 4.20 4.34
C GLU A 233 -20.79 4.78 5.76
N MET A 234 -19.89 4.27 6.60
CA MET A 234 -19.69 4.82 7.95
C MET A 234 -18.82 6.08 7.98
N PHE A 235 -17.98 6.29 6.95
CA PHE A 235 -17.09 7.45 6.89
C PHE A 235 -17.86 8.72 6.56
N SER A 236 -17.35 9.86 7.03
CA SER A 236 -17.87 11.16 6.60
C SER A 236 -17.69 11.37 5.08
N GLU A 237 -18.38 12.34 4.48
CA GLU A 237 -18.18 12.68 3.06
C GLU A 237 -16.71 13.07 2.74
N ARG A 238 -15.97 13.60 3.72
CA ARG A 238 -14.51 13.81 3.57
C ARG A 238 -13.77 12.47 3.63
N GLY A 239 -14.13 11.62 4.58
CA GLY A 239 -13.53 10.31 4.79
C GLY A 239 -13.73 9.32 3.64
N LYS A 240 -14.90 9.33 2.99
CA LYS A 240 -15.19 8.50 1.82
C LYS A 240 -14.12 8.64 0.73
N ARG A 241 -13.59 9.86 0.53
CA ARG A 241 -12.49 10.13 -0.41
C ARG A 241 -11.15 9.52 -0.03
N LEU A 242 -10.95 9.08 1.22
CA LEU A 242 -9.75 8.38 1.65
C LEU A 242 -9.73 6.94 1.12
N LEU A 243 -10.89 6.34 0.91
CA LEU A 243 -11.00 4.97 0.40
C LEU A 243 -10.93 5.02 -1.12
N ALA A 244 -9.76 4.75 -1.68
CA ALA A 244 -9.57 4.81 -3.14
C ALA A 244 -10.45 3.80 -3.89
N VAL A 245 -10.68 2.65 -3.26
CA VAL A 245 -11.54 1.57 -3.74
C VAL A 245 -12.27 0.97 -2.55
N HIS A 246 -13.50 0.52 -2.78
CA HIS A 246 -14.28 -0.26 -1.83
C HIS A 246 -15.22 -1.20 -2.58
N SER A 247 -15.47 -2.38 -2.01
CA SER A 247 -16.43 -3.36 -2.49
C SER A 247 -16.59 -4.48 -1.47
N ASP A 248 -17.81 -4.99 -1.31
CA ASP A 248 -18.05 -6.27 -0.63
C ASP A 248 -17.70 -7.50 -1.51
N LYS A 249 -17.42 -7.28 -2.80
CA LYS A 249 -17.01 -8.34 -3.75
C LYS A 249 -15.52 -8.66 -3.62
N GLU A 250 -15.18 -9.92 -3.82
CA GLU A 250 -13.78 -10.37 -3.84
C GLU A 250 -13.09 -10.01 -5.16
N ILE A 251 -11.76 -9.82 -5.10
CA ILE A 251 -10.91 -9.73 -6.29
C ILE A 251 -10.68 -11.15 -6.80
N LEU A 252 -11.47 -11.55 -7.79
CA LEU A 252 -11.48 -12.91 -8.36
C LEU A 252 -10.52 -13.07 -9.53
N THR A 253 -10.36 -12.02 -10.33
CA THR A 253 -9.55 -12.05 -11.54
C THR A 253 -8.51 -10.94 -11.54
N SER A 254 -7.45 -11.15 -12.30
CA SER A 254 -6.46 -10.12 -12.58
C SER A 254 -6.01 -10.22 -14.03
N ARG A 255 -5.82 -9.08 -14.68
CA ARG A 255 -5.41 -9.02 -16.08
C ARG A 255 -4.35 -7.94 -16.31
N LEU A 256 -3.63 -8.08 -17.41
CA LEU A 256 -2.47 -7.28 -17.74
C LEU A 256 -2.67 -6.54 -19.07
N ILE A 257 -2.59 -5.21 -19.03
CA ILE A 257 -2.33 -4.42 -20.23
C ILE A 257 -0.85 -4.55 -20.56
N ILE A 258 -0.55 -5.18 -21.69
CA ILE A 258 0.81 -5.24 -22.25
C ILE A 258 0.89 -4.22 -23.39
N GLU A 259 1.70 -3.19 -23.18
CA GLU A 259 1.93 -2.11 -24.14
C GLU A 259 3.29 -2.28 -24.83
N ARG A 260 3.34 -2.04 -26.14
CA ARG A 260 4.60 -1.86 -26.87
C ARG A 260 4.58 -0.59 -27.71
N ALA A 261 5.76 -0.17 -28.18
CA ALA A 261 5.86 0.87 -29.20
C ALA A 261 5.36 0.33 -30.55
N GLY A 262 4.38 1.00 -31.15
CA GLY A 262 3.93 0.76 -32.53
C GLY A 262 4.36 1.90 -33.46
N ASN A 263 3.99 1.77 -34.75
CA ASN A 263 4.39 2.74 -35.77
C ASN A 263 3.70 4.10 -35.61
N ASP A 264 2.43 4.10 -35.21
CA ASP A 264 1.57 5.30 -35.11
C ASP A 264 1.19 5.65 -33.66
N GLY A 265 1.82 5.01 -32.68
CA GLY A 265 1.50 5.15 -31.26
C GLY A 265 1.69 3.84 -30.47
N PRO A 266 1.34 3.82 -29.18
CA PRO A 266 1.38 2.60 -28.39
C PRO A 266 0.36 1.58 -28.92
N GLU A 267 0.79 0.31 -28.97
CA GLU A 267 -0.06 -0.83 -29.28
C GLU A 267 -0.28 -1.67 -28.03
N ILE A 268 -1.50 -2.18 -27.89
CA ILE A 268 -1.93 -3.00 -26.76
C ILE A 268 -2.21 -4.41 -27.24
N ALA A 269 -1.67 -5.40 -26.54
CA ALA A 269 -1.94 -6.79 -26.82
C ALA A 269 -3.32 -7.21 -26.30
N LEU A 270 -4.08 -7.90 -27.16
CA LEU A 270 -5.29 -8.62 -26.83
C LEU A 270 -5.11 -10.09 -27.20
N VAL A 271 -5.61 -10.99 -26.36
CA VAL A 271 -5.62 -12.43 -26.62
C VAL A 271 -7.04 -12.90 -26.85
N ARG A 272 -7.19 -13.98 -27.61
CA ARG A 272 -8.50 -14.56 -27.85
C ARG A 272 -8.87 -15.56 -26.76
N SER A 273 -10.02 -15.37 -26.13
CA SER A 273 -10.58 -16.29 -25.14
C SER A 273 -11.16 -17.54 -25.80
N ASP A 274 -11.45 -18.56 -24.99
CA ASP A 274 -12.10 -19.81 -25.43
C ASP A 274 -13.46 -19.56 -26.09
N ASP A 275 -14.20 -18.53 -25.65
CA ASP A 275 -15.47 -18.10 -26.22
C ASP A 275 -15.31 -17.21 -27.46
N SER A 276 -14.10 -17.18 -28.04
CA SER A 276 -13.73 -16.41 -29.23
C SER A 276 -13.80 -14.88 -29.08
N ALA A 277 -13.90 -14.36 -27.85
CA ALA A 277 -13.86 -12.94 -27.56
C ALA A 277 -12.42 -12.43 -27.41
N TRP A 278 -12.19 -11.12 -27.55
CA TRP A 278 -10.87 -10.51 -27.35
C TRP A 278 -10.80 -9.88 -25.97
N GLU A 279 -9.78 -10.24 -25.20
CA GLU A 279 -9.59 -9.75 -23.83
C GLU A 279 -8.11 -9.46 -23.53
N PHE A 280 -7.86 -8.81 -22.39
CA PHE A 280 -6.49 -8.67 -21.88
C PHE A 280 -6.01 -10.01 -21.30
N PRO A 281 -4.74 -10.38 -21.49
CA PRO A 281 -4.18 -11.61 -20.92
C PRO A 281 -4.26 -11.58 -19.39
N GLY A 282 -4.57 -12.74 -18.79
CA GLY A 282 -4.75 -12.88 -17.35
C GLY A 282 -5.68 -14.02 -17.00
N GLY A 283 -6.26 -13.97 -15.80
CA GLY A 283 -7.14 -15.04 -15.33
C GLY A 283 -7.49 -14.93 -13.84
N PRO A 284 -7.98 -16.03 -13.23
CA PRO A 284 -8.27 -16.10 -11.81
C PRO A 284 -7.03 -15.77 -10.97
N GLY A 285 -7.15 -14.78 -10.09
CA GLY A 285 -6.02 -14.27 -9.30
C GLY A 285 -6.10 -14.72 -7.85
N GLU A 286 -5.12 -15.50 -7.40
CA GLU A 286 -5.01 -15.91 -6.00
C GLU A 286 -4.22 -14.90 -5.16
N GLU A 287 -4.43 -14.92 -3.84
CA GLU A 287 -3.57 -14.21 -2.90
C GLU A 287 -2.23 -14.95 -2.76
N ASP A 288 -1.14 -14.20 -2.60
CA ASP A 288 0.14 -14.82 -2.28
C ASP A 288 0.11 -15.41 -0.87
N LEU A 289 0.07 -16.75 -0.78
CA LEU A 289 -0.01 -17.50 0.48
C LEU A 289 1.17 -17.26 1.43
N ALA A 290 2.30 -16.74 0.93
CA ALA A 290 3.44 -16.38 1.77
C ALA A 290 3.22 -15.07 2.55
N MET A 291 2.17 -14.32 2.21
CA MET A 291 1.93 -12.99 2.73
C MET A 291 0.95 -12.98 3.92
N ARG A 292 1.19 -12.08 4.89
CA ARG A 292 0.40 -11.97 6.14
C ARG A 292 -0.82 -11.08 5.89
N GLY A 293 -1.76 -10.95 6.84
CA GLY A 293 -2.97 -10.11 6.68
C GLY A 293 -2.79 -8.63 6.27
N TRP A 294 -1.55 -8.13 6.12
CA TRP A 294 -1.18 -6.80 5.62
C TRP A 294 -0.91 -6.73 4.12
N ASP A 295 -1.30 -7.77 3.40
CA ASP A 295 -0.91 -8.00 2.01
C ASP A 295 -2.08 -8.48 1.16
N VAL A 296 -3.27 -8.55 1.76
CA VAL A 296 -4.55 -8.94 1.16
C VAL A 296 -4.84 -8.07 -0.06
N GLY A 297 -5.27 -8.71 -1.15
CA GLY A 297 -5.54 -8.03 -2.42
C GLY A 297 -4.35 -7.85 -3.36
N ALA A 298 -3.12 -8.15 -2.96
CA ALA A 298 -2.01 -8.21 -3.94
C ALA A 298 -2.24 -9.35 -4.94
N ARG A 299 -2.09 -9.08 -6.24
CA ARG A 299 -2.26 -10.07 -7.32
C ARG A 299 -1.06 -10.16 -8.29
N ILE A 300 0.01 -9.40 -8.04
CA ILE A 300 1.21 -9.41 -8.90
C ILE A 300 1.85 -10.81 -8.97
N GLY A 301 1.90 -11.54 -7.84
CA GLY A 301 2.48 -12.89 -7.79
C GLY A 301 1.75 -13.88 -8.69
N SER A 302 0.44 -14.05 -8.44
CA SER A 302 -0.42 -14.95 -9.21
C SER A 302 -0.55 -14.55 -10.68
N LEU A 303 -0.70 -13.26 -10.98
CA LEU A 303 -0.73 -12.80 -12.36
C LEU A 303 0.59 -13.09 -13.08
N ARG A 304 1.75 -12.94 -12.43
CA ARG A 304 3.03 -13.29 -13.04
C ARG A 304 3.12 -14.78 -13.36
N GLU A 305 2.65 -15.65 -12.45
CA GLU A 305 2.59 -17.10 -12.69
C GLU A 305 1.72 -17.43 -13.91
N ILE A 306 0.53 -16.82 -14.01
CA ILE A 306 -0.34 -16.93 -15.19
C ILE A 306 0.40 -16.50 -16.46
N MET A 307 1.10 -15.36 -16.42
CA MET A 307 1.84 -14.84 -17.58
C MET A 307 2.93 -15.80 -18.06
N ILE A 308 3.63 -16.46 -17.13
CA ILE A 308 4.66 -17.45 -17.45
C ILE A 308 4.02 -18.73 -18.00
N GLU A 309 3.00 -19.27 -17.32
CA GLU A 309 2.45 -20.59 -17.63
C GLU A 309 1.60 -20.60 -18.90
N GLN A 310 0.81 -19.54 -19.13
CA GLN A 310 -0.15 -19.49 -20.24
C GLN A 310 0.41 -18.78 -21.46
N TYR A 311 1.29 -17.79 -21.25
CA TYR A 311 1.73 -16.90 -22.33
C TYR A 311 3.24 -16.86 -22.55
N ASP A 312 4.01 -17.70 -21.84
CA ASP A 312 5.48 -17.78 -21.91
C ASP A 312 6.18 -16.41 -21.74
N LEU A 313 5.60 -15.55 -20.89
CA LEU A 313 6.10 -14.20 -20.64
C LEU A 313 6.45 -14.01 -19.17
N ASP A 314 7.74 -13.93 -18.86
CA ASP A 314 8.20 -13.51 -17.54
C ASP A 314 8.11 -11.98 -17.39
N VAL A 315 7.03 -11.53 -16.75
CA VAL A 315 6.80 -10.11 -16.46
C VAL A 315 7.67 -9.65 -15.29
N SER A 316 8.63 -8.77 -15.58
CA SER A 316 9.62 -8.28 -14.62
C SER A 316 9.09 -7.27 -13.59
N TRP A 317 7.94 -6.65 -13.88
CA TRP A 317 7.24 -5.71 -12.99
C TRP A 317 5.81 -5.47 -13.49
N MET A 318 4.95 -5.00 -12.59
CA MET A 318 3.57 -4.61 -12.90
C MET A 318 3.23 -3.31 -12.18
N SER A 319 2.31 -2.51 -12.71
CA SER A 319 1.81 -1.31 -12.03
C SER A 319 0.30 -1.26 -12.05
N TYR A 320 -0.32 -1.10 -10.88
CA TYR A 320 -1.78 -1.07 -10.71
C TYR A 320 -2.45 0.00 -11.58
N ILE A 321 -3.49 -0.36 -12.31
CA ILE A 321 -4.30 0.54 -13.12
C ILE A 321 -5.60 0.89 -12.40
N GLY A 322 -6.34 -0.11 -11.92
CA GLY A 322 -7.68 0.04 -11.38
C GLY A 322 -8.29 -1.30 -11.01
N ASP A 323 -9.46 -1.24 -10.37
CA ASP A 323 -10.30 -2.38 -10.00
C ASP A 323 -11.67 -2.21 -10.69
N TYR A 324 -12.12 -3.25 -11.39
CA TYR A 324 -13.29 -3.19 -12.28
C TYR A 324 -14.30 -4.30 -11.95
N ASP A 325 -15.59 -3.99 -12.02
CA ASP A 325 -16.67 -4.93 -11.71
C ASP A 325 -16.93 -5.89 -12.90
N GLU A 326 -16.95 -7.19 -12.64
CA GLU A 326 -17.28 -8.24 -13.64
C GLU A 326 -18.58 -8.99 -13.32
N GLY A 327 -19.46 -8.39 -12.51
CA GLY A 327 -20.70 -9.00 -12.03
C GLY A 327 -20.46 -9.80 -10.74
N ASP A 328 -19.76 -10.93 -10.86
CA ASP A 328 -19.61 -11.92 -9.80
C ASP A 328 -18.46 -11.57 -8.83
N GLY A 329 -17.56 -10.69 -9.26
CA GLY A 329 -16.38 -10.28 -8.54
C GLY A 329 -15.72 -9.05 -9.14
N ILE A 330 -14.52 -8.74 -8.67
CA ILE A 330 -13.68 -7.64 -9.14
C ILE A 330 -12.49 -8.18 -9.95
N CYS A 331 -12.20 -7.53 -11.09
CA CYS A 331 -10.96 -7.68 -11.85
C CYS A 331 -9.97 -6.59 -11.47
N ARG A 332 -8.79 -6.99 -10.98
CA ARG A 332 -7.67 -6.07 -10.76
C ARG A 332 -6.80 -5.95 -12.00
N MET A 333 -6.69 -4.74 -12.53
CA MET A 333 -5.89 -4.45 -13.71
C MET A 333 -4.49 -3.96 -13.36
N TYR A 334 -3.50 -4.48 -14.09
CA TYR A 334 -2.13 -4.00 -14.07
C TYR A 334 -1.67 -3.61 -15.47
N GLY A 335 -0.67 -2.73 -15.55
CA GLY A 335 0.00 -2.36 -16.78
C GLY A 335 1.47 -2.78 -16.78
N TYR A 336 1.94 -3.15 -17.97
CA TYR A 336 3.33 -3.52 -18.25
C TYR A 336 3.74 -2.97 -19.62
N THR A 337 4.92 -2.37 -19.69
CA THR A 337 5.51 -1.94 -20.97
C THR A 337 6.53 -3.00 -21.40
N LEU A 338 6.25 -3.65 -22.52
CA LEU A 338 7.07 -4.72 -23.09
C LEU A 338 8.40 -4.15 -23.61
N PRO A 339 9.55 -4.66 -23.16
CA PRO A 339 10.84 -4.23 -23.69
C PRO A 339 10.99 -4.55 -25.18
N GLU A 340 11.62 -3.64 -25.92
CA GLU A 340 11.90 -3.82 -27.35
C GLU A 340 12.67 -5.13 -27.59
N GLY A 341 12.23 -5.89 -28.60
CA GLY A 341 12.85 -7.18 -28.97
C GLY A 341 12.46 -8.36 -28.07
N THR A 342 11.55 -8.18 -27.11
CA THR A 342 10.97 -9.29 -26.35
C THR A 342 9.95 -10.02 -27.23
N ASP A 343 10.12 -11.34 -27.38
CA ASP A 343 9.17 -12.15 -28.12
C ASP A 343 7.93 -12.44 -27.26
N PHE A 344 6.73 -12.22 -27.82
CA PHE A 344 5.46 -12.48 -27.13
C PHE A 344 4.41 -12.94 -28.14
N GLY A 345 3.92 -14.17 -27.95
CA GLY A 345 2.79 -14.74 -28.70
C GLY A 345 3.11 -15.17 -30.13
N THR A 346 4.18 -15.94 -30.35
CA THR A 346 4.56 -16.36 -31.71
C THR A 346 3.83 -17.59 -32.25
N ASP A 347 3.36 -18.54 -31.42
CA ASP A 347 2.62 -19.73 -31.92
C ASP A 347 1.62 -20.38 -30.91
N SER A 348 1.56 -19.92 -29.65
CA SER A 348 0.84 -20.66 -28.57
C SER A 348 -0.61 -20.26 -28.36
N PHE A 349 -1.02 -19.08 -28.82
CA PHE A 349 -2.37 -18.52 -28.67
C PHE A 349 -2.64 -17.46 -29.74
N GLU A 350 -3.91 -17.14 -30.01
CA GLU A 350 -4.27 -16.05 -30.92
C GLU A 350 -4.03 -14.69 -30.24
N LEU A 351 -3.11 -13.91 -30.79
CA LEU A 351 -2.70 -12.58 -30.32
C LEU A 351 -2.98 -11.52 -31.38
N ASP A 352 -3.50 -10.38 -30.97
CA ASP A 352 -3.67 -9.20 -31.81
C ASP A 352 -3.10 -7.96 -31.11
N TRP A 353 -2.40 -7.13 -31.87
CA TRP A 353 -1.86 -5.86 -31.40
C TRP A 353 -2.70 -4.73 -31.97
N VAL A 354 -3.39 -4.02 -31.10
CA VAL A 354 -4.35 -2.98 -31.50
C VAL A 354 -3.90 -1.62 -31.02
N SER A 355 -4.16 -0.59 -31.82
CA SER A 355 -4.04 0.79 -31.34
C SER A 355 -5.13 1.10 -30.31
N GLU A 356 -4.93 2.16 -29.53
CA GLU A 356 -5.96 2.66 -28.61
C GLU A 356 -7.30 2.95 -29.31
N SER A 357 -7.25 3.55 -30.50
CA SER A 357 -8.46 3.85 -31.29
C SER A 357 -9.18 2.58 -31.74
N ALA A 358 -8.43 1.58 -32.21
CA ALA A 358 -9.00 0.30 -32.64
C ALA A 358 -9.61 -0.46 -31.45
N LEU A 359 -9.01 -0.39 -30.27
CA LEU A 359 -9.56 -0.98 -29.04
C LEU A 359 -10.89 -0.33 -28.65
N LYS A 360 -10.99 1.00 -28.72
CA LYS A 360 -12.22 1.76 -28.44
C LYS A 360 -13.36 1.43 -29.42
N GLU A 361 -13.05 1.01 -30.64
CA GLU A 361 -14.04 0.60 -31.65
C GLU A 361 -14.39 -0.90 -31.59
N ARG A 362 -13.63 -1.70 -30.85
CA ARG A 362 -13.88 -3.14 -30.70
C ARG A 362 -15.03 -3.39 -29.73
N ALA A 363 -15.81 -4.43 -29.98
CA ALA A 363 -16.70 -4.97 -28.93
C ALA A 363 -15.81 -5.55 -27.82
N THR A 364 -15.89 -4.96 -26.64
CA THR A 364 -15.17 -5.42 -25.45
C THR A 364 -16.08 -6.30 -24.59
N VAL A 365 -15.48 -7.14 -23.75
CA VAL A 365 -16.20 -8.21 -23.03
C VAL A 365 -17.01 -7.63 -21.87
N PHE A 366 -16.44 -6.67 -21.14
CA PHE A 366 -17.00 -6.16 -19.88
C PHE A 366 -17.40 -4.68 -19.93
N GLY A 367 -16.94 -3.94 -20.93
CA GLY A 367 -17.24 -2.51 -21.14
C GLY A 367 -16.31 -1.54 -20.41
N TRP A 368 -15.43 -2.01 -19.52
CA TRP A 368 -14.46 -1.19 -18.80
C TRP A 368 -13.08 -1.10 -19.49
N GLU A 369 -12.84 -1.89 -20.52
CA GLU A 369 -11.50 -2.06 -21.11
C GLU A 369 -10.94 -0.76 -21.70
N ALA A 370 -11.77 0.04 -22.35
CA ALA A 370 -11.38 1.34 -22.87
C ALA A 370 -10.97 2.32 -21.75
N GLU A 371 -11.64 2.26 -20.60
CA GLU A 371 -11.29 3.06 -19.42
C GLU A 371 -9.96 2.60 -18.81
N ALA A 372 -9.72 1.29 -18.72
CA ALA A 372 -8.44 0.76 -18.23
C ALA A 372 -7.25 1.20 -19.11
N VAL A 373 -7.42 1.20 -20.43
CA VAL A 373 -6.40 1.68 -21.37
C VAL A 373 -6.19 3.19 -21.23
N ASP A 374 -7.26 3.98 -21.11
CA ASP A 374 -7.16 5.43 -20.90
C ASP A 374 -6.41 5.75 -19.60
N ASN A 375 -6.74 5.04 -18.52
CA ASN A 375 -6.06 5.14 -17.23
C ASN A 375 -4.58 4.74 -17.31
N TRP A 376 -4.23 3.75 -18.15
CA TRP A 376 -2.85 3.35 -18.35
C TRP A 376 -2.03 4.37 -19.14
N LEU A 377 -2.56 4.83 -20.28
CA LEU A 377 -1.83 5.65 -21.24
C LEU A 377 -1.82 7.14 -20.89
N HIS A 378 -2.93 7.65 -20.34
CA HIS A 378 -3.17 9.10 -20.27
C HIS A 378 -3.30 9.66 -18.86
N ALA A 379 -3.54 8.82 -17.85
CA ALA A 379 -3.64 9.29 -16.47
C ALA A 379 -2.32 9.90 -15.99
N LYS A 380 -2.40 11.10 -15.40
CA LYS A 380 -1.26 11.83 -14.85
C LYS A 380 -0.95 11.32 -13.44
N LEU A 381 -0.43 10.10 -13.36
CA LEU A 381 -0.11 9.41 -12.12
C LEU A 381 1.39 9.14 -12.00
N ILE A 382 1.93 9.23 -10.79
CA ILE A 382 3.27 8.80 -10.44
C ILE A 382 3.21 7.31 -10.12
N ARG A 383 3.52 6.48 -11.12
CA ARG A 383 3.43 5.03 -11.03
C ARG A 383 4.74 4.42 -10.54
N GLY A 384 4.65 3.44 -9.65
CA GLY A 384 5.79 2.61 -9.25
C GLY A 384 5.77 1.24 -9.92
N LYS A 385 6.94 0.59 -10.00
CA LYS A 385 7.08 -0.82 -10.38
C LYS A 385 6.83 -1.73 -9.18
N GLY A 386 5.69 -2.42 -9.20
CA GLY A 386 5.38 -3.52 -8.32
C GLY A 386 6.03 -4.81 -8.80
N LYS A 387 6.39 -5.69 -7.87
CA LYS A 387 7.07 -6.97 -8.13
C LYS A 387 6.47 -8.03 -7.22
N SER A 388 6.58 -9.31 -7.59
CA SER A 388 6.12 -10.38 -6.69
C SER A 388 6.95 -10.41 -5.41
N HIS A 389 6.45 -11.09 -4.36
CA HIS A 389 7.20 -11.25 -3.13
C HIS A 389 8.55 -11.93 -3.37
N VAL A 390 8.56 -12.98 -4.19
CA VAL A 390 9.75 -13.74 -4.59
C VAL A 390 10.77 -12.84 -5.29
N GLN A 391 10.37 -12.07 -6.31
CA GLN A 391 11.26 -11.13 -7.01
C GLN A 391 11.82 -10.03 -6.08
N SER A 392 11.07 -9.67 -5.04
CA SER A 392 11.42 -8.56 -4.15
C SER A 392 12.35 -8.94 -3.00
N GLN A 393 12.26 -10.17 -2.48
CA GLN A 393 13.16 -10.62 -1.41
C GLN A 393 14.62 -10.59 -1.84
N GLU A 394 14.90 -10.89 -3.10
CA GLU A 394 16.26 -10.92 -3.66
C GLU A 394 16.85 -9.52 -3.86
N ASN A 395 16.01 -8.49 -4.05
CA ASN A 395 16.45 -7.21 -4.64
C ASN A 395 16.09 -5.97 -3.81
N GLN A 396 15.56 -6.12 -2.59
CA GLN A 396 15.13 -4.96 -1.81
C GLN A 396 16.27 -4.30 -1.02
N TYR A 397 17.13 -5.10 -0.40
CA TYR A 397 18.22 -4.63 0.46
C TYR A 397 19.53 -5.16 -0.10
N ALA A 398 20.46 -4.25 -0.40
CA ALA A 398 21.82 -4.59 -0.81
C ALA A 398 22.73 -4.73 0.43
#